data_AF-A0A498P5H4-F1
#
_entry.id   AF-A0A498P5H4-F1
#
_cell.length_a   1.000
_cell.length_b   1.000
_cell.length_c   1.000
_cell.angle_alpha   90.00
_cell.angle_beta   90.00
_cell.angle_gamma   90.00
#
_symmetry.space_group_name_H-M   'P 1'
#
loop_
_entity.id
_entity.type
_entity.pdbx_description
1 polymer ?
#
loop_
_entity_poly.entity_id
_entity_poly.type
_entity_poly.pdbx_seq_one_letter_code
_entity_poly.pdbx_strand_id
1 'polypeptide(L)'
;MKAHEFQMNKDFIKNIMKTLSNSSIKFAAVQFSSDIRTVFDFNDYQNGFAEEKLKNEAHMKSLTNTYRAINYILNNLLNNVLSGANPNAVKALVIITDGEPSDNDNKNVLKTCDEQNILRYVIGVGKVTLATVTHLASAPKHNNTFYIQQYSGLQGLLDNLQKKIYNIQGSKEAHGRDRQRELSQSGFSVVYYEDSHLIKCCPSV
;
A
#
# COMPACT_ATOMS: atom_id res chain seq x y z
N MET A 1 -0.75 15.93 -11.67
CA MET A 1 0.64 15.83 -11.19
C MET A 1 1.64 16.40 -12.22
N LYS A 2 2.56 17.24 -11.77
CA LYS A 2 3.72 17.74 -12.55
C LYS A 2 4.89 16.78 -12.43
N ALA A 3 5.86 16.87 -13.35
CA ALA A 3 7.03 15.99 -13.35
C ALA A 3 7.84 16.00 -12.03
N HIS A 4 8.00 17.17 -11.40
CA HIS A 4 8.68 17.26 -10.11
C HIS A 4 7.87 16.61 -8.98
N GLU A 5 6.54 16.73 -8.99
CA GLU A 5 5.66 16.07 -8.03
C GLU A 5 5.73 14.54 -8.16
N PHE A 6 5.82 14.04 -9.39
CA PHE A 6 6.05 12.62 -9.65
C PHE A 6 7.39 12.14 -9.11
N GLN A 7 8.44 12.95 -9.25
CA GLN A 7 9.74 12.65 -8.66
C GLN A 7 9.67 12.62 -7.13
N MET A 8 9.03 13.59 -6.49
CA MET A 8 8.85 13.62 -5.03
C MET A 8 8.08 12.42 -4.52
N ASN A 9 7.11 11.94 -5.30
CA ASN A 9 6.38 10.73 -4.99
C ASN A 9 7.26 9.47 -5.05
N LYS A 10 8.10 9.35 -6.09
CA LYS A 10 9.12 8.29 -6.20
C LYS A 10 10.09 8.34 -5.02
N ASP A 11 10.56 9.52 -4.65
CA ASP A 11 11.45 9.71 -3.50
C ASP A 11 10.76 9.29 -2.19
N PHE A 12 9.46 9.59 -2.04
CA PHE A 12 8.69 9.13 -0.89
C PHE A 12 8.52 7.60 -0.85
N ILE A 13 8.31 6.92 -1.99
CA ILE A 13 8.28 5.45 -2.04
C ILE A 13 9.64 4.88 -1.63
N LYS A 14 10.73 5.42 -2.19
CA LYS A 14 12.10 5.04 -1.86
C LYS A 14 12.41 5.21 -0.38
N ASN A 15 12.03 6.35 0.21
CA ASN A 15 12.29 6.63 1.62
C ASN A 15 11.53 5.67 2.53
N ILE A 16 10.26 5.36 2.25
CA ILE A 16 9.51 4.33 2.99
C ILE A 16 10.23 2.98 2.95
N MET A 17 10.64 2.52 1.76
CA MET A 17 11.34 1.24 1.61
C MET A 17 12.64 1.21 2.43
N LYS A 18 13.40 2.31 2.43
CA LYS A 18 14.64 2.43 3.21
C LYS A 18 14.38 2.44 4.71
N THR A 19 13.40 3.21 5.17
CA THR A 19 13.05 3.30 6.59
C THR A 19 12.58 1.95 7.13
N LEU A 20 11.91 1.14 6.31
CA LEU A 20 11.35 -0.16 6.68
C LEU A 20 12.21 -1.35 6.20
N SER A 21 13.45 -1.13 5.73
CA SER A 21 14.27 -2.19 5.14
C SER A 21 14.64 -3.30 6.13
N ASN A 22 14.69 -2.98 7.43
CA ASN A 22 15.00 -3.93 8.50
C ASN A 22 13.75 -4.61 9.08
N SER A 23 12.59 -4.45 8.43
CA SER A 23 11.35 -5.13 8.81
C SER A 23 11.08 -6.31 7.87
N SER A 24 10.14 -7.18 8.23
CA SER A 24 9.65 -8.24 7.35
C SER A 24 8.71 -7.71 6.24
N ILE A 25 8.78 -6.42 5.89
CA ILE A 25 7.86 -5.82 4.92
C ILE A 25 8.41 -5.97 3.51
N LYS A 26 7.58 -6.52 2.62
CA LYS A 26 7.84 -6.57 1.17
C LYS A 26 7.01 -5.52 0.46
N PHE A 27 7.63 -4.84 -0.51
CA PHE A 27 6.99 -3.77 -1.26
C PHE A 27 6.74 -4.16 -2.71
N ALA A 28 5.65 -3.66 -3.26
CA ALA A 28 5.43 -3.55 -4.69
C ALA A 28 4.91 -2.14 -5.00
N ALA A 29 5.19 -1.65 -6.21
CA ALA A 29 4.70 -0.35 -6.65
C ALA A 29 3.99 -0.46 -8.00
N VAL A 30 2.84 0.21 -8.09
CA VAL A 30 2.04 0.30 -9.31
C VAL A 30 1.80 1.77 -9.62
N GLN A 31 2.17 2.16 -10.84
CA GLN A 31 1.73 3.43 -11.41
C GLN A 31 0.43 3.17 -12.16
N PHE A 32 -0.55 4.05 -11.96
CA PHE A 32 -1.80 3.97 -12.70
C PHE A 32 -2.22 5.33 -13.25
N SER A 33 -2.93 5.28 -14.36
CA SER A 33 -3.61 6.40 -14.96
C SER A 33 -4.85 5.89 -15.74
N SER A 34 -4.95 6.16 -17.04
CA SER A 34 -5.81 5.40 -17.96
C SER A 34 -5.33 3.94 -18.08
N ASP A 35 -4.01 3.77 -18.10
CA ASP A 35 -3.28 2.50 -18.12
C ASP A 35 -2.72 2.16 -16.74
N ILE A 36 -2.34 0.89 -16.53
CA ILE A 36 -1.81 0.40 -15.27
C ILE A 36 -0.50 -0.32 -15.54
N ARG A 37 0.54 -0.02 -14.76
CA ARG A 37 1.87 -0.65 -14.89
C ARG A 37 2.41 -1.00 -13.52
N THR A 38 2.78 -2.26 -13.35
CA THR A 38 3.66 -2.68 -12.26
C THR A 38 5.03 -2.07 -12.49
N VAL A 39 5.46 -1.19 -11.58
CA VAL A 39 6.79 -0.60 -11.58
C VAL A 39 7.80 -1.63 -11.10
N PHE A 40 7.49 -2.30 -10.00
CA PHE A 40 8.20 -3.46 -9.48
C PHE A 40 7.23 -4.30 -8.64
N ASP A 41 7.41 -5.62 -8.66
CA ASP A 41 6.67 -6.57 -7.83
C ASP A 41 7.44 -6.95 -6.54
N PHE A 42 6.93 -7.91 -5.76
CA PHE A 42 7.58 -8.30 -4.51
C PHE A 42 8.89 -9.06 -4.75
N ASN A 43 9.00 -9.83 -5.84
CA ASN A 43 10.25 -10.48 -6.21
C ASN A 43 11.33 -9.45 -6.57
N ASP A 44 10.98 -8.42 -7.35
CA ASP A 44 11.87 -7.32 -7.69
C ASP A 44 12.39 -6.60 -6.45
N TYR A 45 11.53 -6.38 -5.45
CA TYR A 45 11.93 -5.82 -4.17
C TYR A 45 12.91 -6.74 -3.44
N GLN A 46 12.60 -8.03 -3.31
CA GLN A 46 13.48 -9.00 -2.64
C GLN A 46 14.83 -9.16 -3.34
N ASN A 47 14.86 -9.06 -4.66
CA ASN A 47 16.07 -9.19 -5.48
C ASN A 47 16.88 -7.88 -5.59
N GLY A 48 16.43 -6.79 -4.93
CA GLY A 48 17.14 -5.51 -4.89
C GLY A 48 16.96 -4.63 -6.14
N PHE A 49 16.06 -4.97 -7.05
CA PHE A 49 15.81 -4.21 -8.29
C PHE A 49 14.78 -3.07 -8.12
N ALA A 50 14.07 -3.01 -7.00
CA ALA A 50 12.97 -2.04 -6.79
C ALA A 50 13.41 -0.57 -6.91
N GLU A 51 14.55 -0.17 -6.32
CA GLU A 51 15.00 1.23 -6.38
C GLU A 51 15.36 1.66 -7.81
N GLU A 52 16.03 0.78 -8.57
CA GLU A 52 16.38 1.03 -9.97
C GLU A 52 15.14 1.13 -10.86
N LYS A 53 14.23 0.14 -10.77
CA LYS A 53 12.98 0.14 -11.52
C LYS A 53 12.14 1.38 -11.20
N LEU A 54 12.03 1.74 -9.92
CA LEU A 54 11.36 2.96 -9.49
C LEU A 54 12.01 4.20 -10.10
N LYS A 55 13.34 4.31 -10.08
CA LYS A 55 14.09 5.43 -10.66
C LYS A 55 13.84 5.56 -12.16
N ASN A 56 13.77 4.47 -12.90
CA ASN A 56 13.59 4.46 -14.36
C ASN A 56 12.13 4.61 -14.79
N GLU A 57 11.18 4.51 -13.85
CA GLU A 57 9.77 4.61 -14.18
C GLU A 57 9.38 5.98 -14.74
N ALA A 58 8.71 5.98 -15.89
CA ALA A 58 8.24 7.15 -16.60
C ALA A 58 6.80 7.52 -16.24
N HIS A 59 6.53 8.82 -16.07
CA HIS A 59 5.21 9.37 -15.73
C HIS A 59 4.22 9.23 -16.90
N MET A 60 3.05 8.62 -16.66
CA MET A 60 2.03 8.29 -17.66
C MET A 60 1.16 9.48 -18.12
N LYS A 61 1.00 10.52 -17.31
CA LYS A 61 0.30 11.78 -17.68
C LYS A 61 -1.10 11.58 -18.29
N SER A 62 -1.98 10.82 -17.63
CA SER A 62 -3.34 10.54 -18.13
C SER A 62 -4.36 10.46 -16.99
N LEU A 63 -5.61 10.05 -17.25
CA LEU A 63 -6.75 10.00 -16.29
C LEU A 63 -6.46 9.17 -15.02
N THR A 64 -7.40 9.12 -14.05
CA THR A 64 -7.22 8.42 -12.76
C THR A 64 -8.17 7.22 -12.61
N ASN A 65 -7.88 6.08 -13.25
CA ASN A 65 -8.72 4.87 -13.11
C ASN A 65 -8.37 4.06 -11.85
N THR A 66 -8.83 4.52 -10.69
CA THR A 66 -8.48 3.96 -9.37
C THR A 66 -9.07 2.57 -9.14
N TYR A 67 -10.34 2.32 -9.47
CA TYR A 67 -10.97 1.02 -9.18
C TYR A 67 -10.39 -0.09 -10.04
N ARG A 68 -10.13 0.21 -11.33
CA ARG A 68 -9.40 -0.69 -12.23
C ARG A 68 -8.00 -0.99 -11.72
N ALA A 69 -7.29 0.01 -11.20
CA ALA A 69 -5.97 -0.18 -10.60
C ALA A 69 -6.03 -1.11 -9.38
N ILE A 70 -6.97 -0.90 -8.46
CA ILE A 70 -7.17 -1.78 -7.29
C ILE A 70 -7.45 -3.22 -7.75
N ASN A 71 -8.36 -3.42 -8.71
CA ASN A 71 -8.62 -4.74 -9.26
C ASN A 71 -7.36 -5.39 -9.87
N TYR A 72 -6.56 -4.63 -10.61
CA TYR A 72 -5.31 -5.13 -11.19
C TYR A 72 -4.33 -5.58 -10.10
N ILE A 73 -4.16 -4.79 -9.04
CA ILE A 73 -3.27 -5.09 -7.91
C ILE A 73 -3.70 -6.36 -7.19
N LEU A 74 -5.00 -6.52 -6.95
CA LEU A 74 -5.54 -7.73 -6.33
C LEU A 74 -5.14 -8.98 -7.13
N ASN A 75 -5.39 -8.95 -8.44
CA ASN A 75 -5.25 -10.15 -9.28
C ASN A 75 -3.80 -10.44 -9.68
N ASN A 76 -2.96 -9.42 -9.86
CA ASN A 76 -1.62 -9.58 -10.42
C ASN A 76 -0.51 -9.51 -9.39
N LEU A 77 -0.77 -8.93 -8.20
CA LEU A 77 0.20 -8.79 -7.13
C LEU A 77 -0.28 -9.48 -5.86
N LEU A 78 -1.27 -8.94 -5.16
CA LEU A 78 -1.63 -9.39 -3.81
C LEU A 78 -2.12 -10.84 -3.73
N ASN A 79 -2.82 -11.33 -4.74
CA ASN A 79 -3.32 -12.71 -4.79
C ASN A 79 -2.57 -13.57 -5.81
N ASN A 80 -1.42 -13.10 -6.31
CA ASN A 80 -0.61 -13.81 -7.27
C ASN A 80 0.75 -14.19 -6.67
N VAL A 81 0.91 -15.46 -6.31
CA VAL A 81 2.17 -15.98 -5.74
C VAL A 81 3.36 -15.83 -6.69
N LEU A 82 3.12 -15.77 -8.02
CA LEU A 82 4.19 -15.56 -8.99
C LEU A 82 4.82 -14.16 -8.90
N SER A 83 4.12 -13.19 -8.28
CA SER A 83 4.65 -11.85 -8.03
C SER A 83 5.55 -11.75 -6.78
N GLY A 84 5.73 -12.85 -6.04
CA GLY A 84 6.42 -12.90 -4.75
C GLY A 84 5.52 -12.65 -3.54
N ALA A 85 4.20 -12.55 -3.75
CA ALA A 85 3.25 -12.35 -2.66
C ALA A 85 3.14 -13.59 -1.77
N ASN A 86 3.30 -13.41 -0.46
CA ASN A 86 3.03 -14.44 0.53
C ASN A 86 1.51 -14.50 0.82
N PRO A 87 0.82 -15.63 0.58
CA PRO A 87 -0.62 -15.77 0.84
C PRO A 87 -1.03 -15.50 2.30
N ASN A 88 -0.12 -15.76 3.24
CA ASN A 88 -0.37 -15.63 4.68
C ASN A 88 0.05 -14.28 5.25
N ALA A 89 0.66 -13.40 4.44
CA ALA A 89 1.05 -12.08 4.91
C ALA A 89 -0.17 -11.19 5.13
N VAL A 90 -0.02 -10.22 6.04
CA VAL A 90 -1.00 -9.11 6.07
C VAL A 90 -0.71 -8.20 4.90
N LYS A 91 -1.78 -7.85 4.19
CA LYS A 91 -1.74 -7.09 2.95
C LYS A 91 -2.26 -5.69 3.23
N ALA A 92 -1.50 -4.70 2.80
CA ALA A 92 -1.90 -3.30 2.89
C ALA A 92 -1.67 -2.59 1.56
N LEU A 93 -2.52 -1.60 1.29
CA LEU A 93 -2.50 -0.77 0.10
C LEU A 93 -2.43 0.70 0.52
N VAL A 94 -1.46 1.44 0.02
CA VAL A 94 -1.30 2.88 0.22
C VAL A 94 -1.60 3.57 -1.10
N ILE A 95 -2.74 4.24 -1.20
CA ILE A 95 -3.19 4.97 -2.38
C ILE A 95 -2.85 6.44 -2.18
N ILE A 96 -1.80 6.94 -2.82
CA ILE A 96 -1.60 8.38 -3.00
C ILE A 96 -2.50 8.82 -4.14
N THR A 97 -3.14 9.97 -4.12
CA THR A 97 -3.85 10.54 -5.27
C THR A 97 -4.01 12.06 -5.18
N ASP A 98 -3.89 12.77 -6.30
CA ASP A 98 -4.19 14.20 -6.44
C ASP A 98 -5.50 14.48 -7.19
N GLY A 99 -6.29 13.43 -7.50
CA GLY A 99 -7.60 13.52 -8.10
C GLY A 99 -8.60 12.48 -7.58
N GLU A 100 -9.86 12.66 -7.94
CA GLU A 100 -10.90 11.66 -7.72
C GLU A 100 -10.79 10.52 -8.72
N PRO A 101 -11.25 9.30 -8.37
CA PRO A 101 -11.41 8.23 -9.34
C PRO A 101 -12.23 8.71 -10.55
N SER A 102 -11.70 8.49 -11.75
CA SER A 102 -12.39 8.75 -13.02
C SER A 102 -13.25 7.55 -13.47
N ASP A 103 -13.15 6.42 -12.76
CA ASP A 103 -13.93 5.21 -12.96
C ASP A 103 -14.84 4.91 -11.76
N ASN A 104 -15.76 3.94 -11.92
CA ASN A 104 -16.70 3.50 -10.89
C ASN A 104 -16.35 2.09 -10.38
N ASP A 105 -16.78 1.78 -9.15
CA ASP A 105 -16.59 0.44 -8.56
C ASP A 105 -17.57 -0.62 -9.09
N ASN A 106 -17.55 -0.87 -10.40
CA ASN A 106 -18.49 -1.81 -11.02
C ASN A 106 -18.27 -3.27 -10.60
N LYS A 107 -17.11 -3.59 -10.00
CA LYS A 107 -16.72 -4.96 -9.60
C LYS A 107 -16.71 -5.16 -8.09
N ASN A 108 -17.21 -4.20 -7.31
CA ASN A 108 -17.17 -4.22 -5.85
C ASN A 108 -15.76 -4.48 -5.29
N VAL A 109 -14.73 -3.93 -5.93
CA VAL A 109 -13.32 -4.17 -5.60
C VAL A 109 -13.02 -3.70 -4.19
N LEU A 110 -13.70 -2.65 -3.73
CA LEU A 110 -13.52 -2.20 -2.36
C LEU A 110 -14.07 -3.21 -1.36
N LYS A 111 -15.22 -3.82 -1.65
CA LYS A 111 -15.78 -4.88 -0.81
C LYS A 111 -14.85 -6.10 -0.78
N THR A 112 -14.32 -6.49 -1.94
CA THR A 112 -13.35 -7.59 -2.04
C THR A 112 -12.10 -7.36 -1.20
N CYS A 113 -11.58 -6.12 -1.17
CA CYS A 113 -10.46 -5.80 -0.27
C CYS A 113 -10.82 -5.97 1.20
N ASP A 114 -12.01 -5.54 1.62
CA ASP A 114 -12.47 -5.71 3.01
C ASP A 114 -12.63 -7.18 3.38
N GLU A 115 -13.27 -7.98 2.51
CA GLU A 115 -13.44 -9.43 2.69
C GLU A 115 -12.09 -10.17 2.76
N GLN A 116 -11.06 -9.67 2.08
CA GLN A 116 -9.70 -10.21 2.10
C GLN A 116 -8.81 -9.60 3.20
N ASN A 117 -9.37 -8.78 4.10
CA ASN A 117 -8.63 -8.08 5.16
C ASN A 117 -7.44 -7.24 4.63
N ILE A 118 -7.59 -6.65 3.44
CA ILE A 118 -6.58 -5.77 2.84
C ILE A 118 -6.77 -4.37 3.40
N LEU A 119 -5.79 -3.90 4.17
CA LEU A 119 -5.86 -2.60 4.83
C LEU A 119 -5.51 -1.48 3.84
N ARG A 120 -6.43 -0.56 3.60
CA ARG A 120 -6.23 0.54 2.64
C ARG A 120 -6.03 1.86 3.37
N TYR A 121 -4.91 2.50 3.07
CA TYR A 121 -4.59 3.87 3.44
C TYR A 121 -4.68 4.77 2.22
N VAL A 122 -5.19 5.98 2.39
CA VAL A 122 -5.32 6.96 1.31
C VAL A 122 -4.54 8.21 1.67
N ILE A 123 -3.80 8.78 0.73
CA ILE A 123 -3.10 10.05 0.85
C ILE A 123 -3.58 10.95 -0.28
N GLY A 124 -4.51 11.84 0.03
CA GLY A 124 -4.95 12.88 -0.88
C GLY A 124 -3.93 14.02 -0.96
N VAL A 125 -3.61 14.47 -2.17
CA VAL A 125 -2.64 15.55 -2.42
C VAL A 125 -3.28 16.70 -3.18
N GLY A 126 -3.09 17.93 -2.72
CA GLY A 126 -3.49 19.12 -3.47
C GLY A 126 -5.00 19.29 -3.58
N LYS A 127 -5.55 19.21 -4.80
CA LYS A 127 -6.93 19.66 -5.08
C LYS A 127 -8.03 18.68 -4.69
N VAL A 128 -7.70 17.50 -4.17
CA VAL A 128 -8.70 16.58 -3.64
C VAL A 128 -9.26 17.06 -2.31
N THR A 129 -10.50 16.70 -2.02
CA THR A 129 -11.06 16.89 -0.68
C THR A 129 -11.03 15.56 0.06
N LEU A 130 -10.94 15.60 1.39
CA LEU A 130 -11.02 14.40 2.22
C LEU A 130 -12.28 13.58 1.86
N ALA A 131 -13.43 14.24 1.72
CA ALA A 131 -14.70 13.58 1.40
C ALA A 131 -14.62 12.73 0.12
N THR A 132 -13.87 13.19 -0.89
CA THR A 132 -13.92 12.59 -2.22
C THR A 132 -12.98 11.40 -2.39
N VAL A 133 -12.05 11.19 -1.46
CA VAL A 133 -11.12 10.03 -1.48
C VAL A 133 -11.21 9.13 -0.25
N THR A 134 -11.85 9.59 0.84
CA THR A 134 -12.00 8.83 2.11
C THR A 134 -12.72 7.50 1.90
N HIS A 135 -13.63 7.41 0.93
CA HIS A 135 -14.37 6.19 0.67
C HIS A 135 -13.46 5.02 0.22
N LEU A 136 -12.29 5.29 -0.36
CA LEU A 136 -11.30 4.29 -0.79
C LEU A 136 -10.54 3.65 0.40
N ALA A 137 -10.50 4.32 1.56
CA ALA A 137 -9.80 3.82 2.74
C ALA A 137 -10.62 2.75 3.49
N SER A 138 -9.91 1.86 4.19
CA SER A 138 -10.53 0.90 5.11
C SER A 138 -10.96 1.59 6.40
N ALA A 139 -11.94 1.02 7.11
CA ALA A 139 -12.40 1.55 8.39
C ALA A 139 -11.30 1.53 9.49
N PRO A 140 -11.28 2.49 10.43
CA PRO A 140 -12.03 3.75 10.43
C PRO A 140 -11.50 4.70 9.34
N LYS A 141 -12.36 5.11 8.40
CA LYS A 141 -11.92 5.71 7.12
C LYS A 141 -11.15 7.02 7.32
N HIS A 142 -11.59 7.87 8.24
CA HIS A 142 -10.90 9.13 8.57
C HIS A 142 -9.52 8.92 9.15
N ASN A 143 -9.33 7.88 9.97
CA ASN A 143 -8.02 7.57 10.55
C ASN A 143 -7.04 7.02 9.50
N ASN A 144 -7.54 6.42 8.42
CA ASN A 144 -6.74 5.83 7.37
C ASN A 144 -6.65 6.71 6.11
N THR A 145 -7.16 7.92 6.18
CA THR A 145 -7.08 8.93 5.12
C THR A 145 -6.24 10.10 5.59
N PHE A 146 -5.24 10.46 4.80
CA PHE A 146 -4.37 11.61 5.02
C PHE A 146 -4.58 12.62 3.92
N TYR A 147 -4.42 13.89 4.24
CA TYR A 147 -4.47 14.97 3.28
C TYR A 147 -3.22 15.83 3.43
N ILE A 148 -2.59 16.14 2.30
CA ILE A 148 -1.47 17.07 2.22
C ILE A 148 -1.71 18.07 1.10
N GLN A 149 -1.32 19.32 1.31
CA GLN A 149 -1.55 20.37 0.32
C GLN A 149 -0.65 20.23 -0.91
N GLN A 150 0.56 19.69 -0.74
CA GLN A 150 1.58 19.56 -1.79
C GLN A 150 2.41 18.30 -1.55
N TYR A 151 3.04 17.77 -2.61
CA TYR A 151 3.89 16.58 -2.53
C TYR A 151 5.09 16.72 -1.57
N SER A 152 5.52 17.95 -1.26
CA SER A 152 6.52 18.22 -0.19
C SER A 152 6.08 17.76 1.19
N GLY A 153 4.77 17.72 1.45
CA GLY A 153 4.21 17.24 2.71
C GLY A 153 4.31 15.72 2.91
N LEU A 154 4.63 14.95 1.86
CA LEU A 154 4.74 13.49 1.97
C LEU A 154 5.82 13.08 2.98
N GLN A 155 6.90 13.84 3.09
CA GLN A 155 7.97 13.55 4.04
C GLN A 155 7.48 13.65 5.49
N GLY A 156 6.61 14.60 5.81
CA GLY A 156 6.02 14.74 7.15
C GLY A 156 4.99 13.64 7.49
N LEU A 157 4.46 12.93 6.49
CA LEU A 157 3.59 11.77 6.71
C LEU A 157 4.34 10.48 6.98
N LEU A 158 5.65 10.44 6.69
CA LEU A 158 6.46 9.23 6.79
C LEU A 158 6.37 8.61 8.19
N ASP A 159 6.59 9.40 9.24
CA ASP A 159 6.56 8.94 10.63
C ASP A 159 5.19 8.41 11.06
N ASN A 160 4.12 9.05 10.60
CA ASN A 160 2.74 8.67 10.93
C ASN A 160 2.34 7.36 10.23
N LEU A 161 2.68 7.23 8.95
CA LEU A 161 2.45 6.01 8.19
C LEU A 161 3.30 4.87 8.73
N GLN A 162 4.56 5.14 9.06
CA GLN A 162 5.46 4.20 9.71
C GLN A 162 4.84 3.66 11.00
N LYS A 163 4.41 4.54 11.92
CA LYS A 163 3.75 4.11 13.18
C LYS A 163 2.53 3.23 12.92
N LYS A 164 1.69 3.59 11.94
CA LYS A 164 0.54 2.76 11.57
C LYS A 164 0.94 1.41 11.01
N ILE A 165 1.93 1.38 10.12
CA ILE A 165 2.45 0.15 9.51
C ILE A 165 3.07 -0.76 10.58
N TYR A 166 3.83 -0.23 11.53
CA TYR A 166 4.35 -1.00 12.66
C TYR A 166 3.25 -1.52 13.59
N ASN A 167 2.19 -0.75 13.81
CA ASN A 167 1.06 -1.22 14.62
C ASN A 167 0.30 -2.40 13.96
N ILE A 168 0.36 -2.54 12.64
CA ILE A 168 -0.11 -3.76 11.94
C ILE A 168 0.71 -4.97 12.39
N GLN A 169 2.02 -4.81 12.60
CA GLN A 169 2.90 -5.87 13.08
C GLN A 169 2.67 -6.15 14.59
N GLY A 170 2.60 -5.11 15.42
CA GLY A 170 2.43 -5.27 16.88
C GLY A 170 1.05 -5.80 17.32
N SER A 171 -0.01 -5.50 16.58
CA SER A 171 -1.34 -6.09 16.84
C SER A 171 -1.39 -7.60 16.57
N LYS A 172 -0.55 -8.12 15.67
CA LYS A 172 -0.39 -9.56 15.49
C LYS A 172 0.31 -10.24 16.66
N GLU A 173 1.30 -9.58 17.28
CA GLU A 173 1.93 -10.12 18.49
C GLU A 173 0.96 -10.17 19.67
N ALA A 174 0.04 -9.19 19.77
CA ALA A 174 -1.00 -9.19 20.79
C ALA A 174 -2.07 -10.26 20.50
N HIS A 175 -2.51 -10.40 19.25
CA HIS A 175 -3.51 -11.41 18.86
C HIS A 175 -2.94 -12.85 18.85
N GLY A 176 -1.65 -13.00 18.55
CA GLY A 176 -0.89 -14.24 18.72
C GLY A 176 -0.74 -14.62 20.19
N ARG A 177 -0.48 -13.64 21.08
CA ARG A 177 -0.45 -13.83 22.54
C ARG A 177 -1.81 -14.21 23.13
N ASP A 178 -2.90 -13.64 22.62
CA ASP A 178 -4.27 -14.02 23.04
C ASP A 178 -4.59 -15.48 22.67
N ARG A 179 -4.21 -15.95 21.48
CA ARG A 179 -4.29 -17.40 21.15
C ARG A 179 -3.33 -18.25 21.99
N GLN A 180 -2.17 -17.71 22.35
CA GLN A 180 -1.17 -18.44 23.14
C GLN A 180 -1.62 -18.65 24.60
N ARG A 181 -2.52 -17.80 25.14
CA ARG A 181 -3.18 -18.02 26.43
C ARG A 181 -4.29 -19.07 26.39
N GLU A 182 -4.92 -19.29 25.24
CA GLU A 182 -5.93 -20.35 25.07
C GLU A 182 -5.31 -21.74 24.84
N LEU A 183 -4.02 -21.82 24.48
CA LEU A 183 -3.32 -23.07 24.16
C LEU A 183 -2.23 -23.47 25.18
N SER A 184 -2.09 -22.76 26.30
CA SER A 184 -1.04 -23.04 27.30
C SER A 184 -1.35 -24.20 28.26
N GLN A 185 -2.27 -25.12 27.93
CA GLN A 185 -2.57 -26.29 28.77
C GLN A 185 -1.92 -27.60 28.29
N SER A 186 -1.18 -27.61 27.19
CA SER A 186 -0.35 -28.75 26.80
C SER A 186 1.05 -28.26 26.43
N GLY A 187 2.04 -28.65 27.23
CA GLY A 187 3.43 -28.22 27.09
C GLY A 187 4.01 -28.48 25.69
N PHE A 188 4.81 -27.50 25.24
CA PHE A 188 5.43 -27.29 23.93
C PHE A 188 4.62 -26.43 22.93
N SER A 189 5.15 -25.23 22.65
CA SER A 189 4.90 -24.54 21.38
C SER A 189 6.16 -23.77 20.95
N VAL A 190 6.59 -24.02 19.70
CA VAL A 190 7.53 -23.19 18.94
C VAL A 190 6.71 -22.61 17.80
N VAL A 191 6.71 -21.30 17.64
CA VAL A 191 6.03 -20.63 16.53
C VAL A 191 6.88 -19.46 16.04
N TYR A 192 7.30 -19.52 14.78
CA TYR A 192 7.85 -18.40 14.01
C TYR A 192 6.78 -17.93 13.02
N TYR A 193 6.58 -16.60 12.90
CA TYR A 193 5.86 -15.99 11.77
C TYR A 193 6.48 -14.64 11.39
N GLU A 194 6.93 -14.50 10.14
CA GLU A 194 7.32 -13.23 9.52
C GLU A 194 6.54 -12.98 8.21
N ASP A 195 6.43 -11.69 7.86
CA ASP A 195 6.01 -11.07 6.59
C ASP A 195 4.71 -10.23 6.59
N SER A 196 4.85 -8.96 6.16
CA SER A 196 3.76 -8.05 5.80
C SER A 196 4.01 -7.49 4.40
N HIS A 197 2.99 -7.31 3.57
CA HIS A 197 3.14 -6.80 2.20
C HIS A 197 2.46 -5.44 2.10
N LEU A 198 3.24 -4.40 1.74
CA LEU A 198 2.73 -3.04 1.52
C LEU A 198 2.82 -2.70 0.03
N ILE A 199 1.69 -2.45 -0.62
CA ILE A 199 1.66 -1.94 -1.99
C ILE A 199 1.38 -0.46 -1.96
N LYS A 200 2.14 0.32 -2.73
CA LYS A 200 1.91 1.75 -2.87
C LYS A 200 1.51 2.11 -4.29
N CYS A 201 0.40 2.82 -4.41
CA CYS A 201 -0.24 3.19 -5.67
C CYS A 201 -0.37 4.69 -5.75
N CYS A 202 -0.02 5.23 -6.90
CA CYS A 202 -0.08 6.66 -7.13
C CYS A 202 -0.64 6.91 -8.54
N PRO A 203 -1.70 7.71 -8.71
CA PRO A 203 -2.17 8.13 -9.99
C PRO A 203 -1.20 9.16 -10.56
N SER A 204 -1.22 9.21 -11.87
CA SER A 204 -0.30 9.98 -12.69
C SER A 204 -1.07 10.90 -13.63
N VAL A 205 -2.10 11.59 -13.11
CA VAL A 205 -2.67 12.79 -13.76
C VAL A 205 -1.69 13.93 -13.75
#